data_AF-A0A6L8GL19-F1
#
_entry.id   AF-A0A6L8GL19-F1
#
_cell.length_a   1.000
_cell.length_b   1.000
_cell.length_c   1.000
_cell.angle_alpha   90.00
_cell.angle_beta   90.00
_cell.angle_gamma   90.00
#
_symmetry.space_group_name_H-M   'P 1'
#
loop_
_entity.id
_entity.type
_entity.pdbx_description
1 polymer ?
#
loop_
_entity_poly.entity_id
_entity_poly.type
_entity_poly.pdbx_seq_one_letter_code
_entity_poly.pdbx_strand_id
1 'polypeptide(L)'
;GQNLAHTCPRLGAHLLLVDDLADQGTTLGAATTWLRRSIKPDSLTTAVLWLKGHSALRPHIWAMELPASPWILQPFECYEQLTPAGLLRQTAGSSA
;
A
#
# COMPACT_ATOMS: atom_id res chain seq x y z
N GLY A 1 14.12 3.62 -8.99
CA GLY A 1 13.59 2.62 -8.04
C GLY A 1 13.65 3.05 -6.59
N GLN A 2 13.85 4.34 -6.26
CA GLN A 2 13.93 4.80 -4.86
C GLN A 2 12.56 5.21 -4.27
N ASN A 3 11.50 5.22 -5.07
CA ASN A 3 10.17 5.71 -4.66
C ASN A 3 9.20 4.59 -4.27
N LEU A 4 9.61 3.32 -4.37
CA LEU A 4 8.77 2.16 -4.07
C LEU A 4 9.59 1.13 -3.28
N ALA A 5 9.03 0.66 -2.17
CA ALA A 5 9.55 -0.50 -1.47
C ALA A 5 9.40 -1.74 -2.36
N HIS A 6 10.44 -2.59 -2.38
CA HIS A 6 10.46 -3.80 -3.20
C HIS A 6 11.39 -4.84 -2.55
N THR A 7 11.09 -6.12 -2.80
CA THR A 7 11.78 -7.25 -2.16
C THR A 7 13.06 -7.68 -2.87
N CYS A 8 13.27 -7.23 -4.12
CA CYS A 8 14.42 -7.60 -4.95
C CYS A 8 15.44 -6.46 -5.00
N PRO A 9 16.74 -6.70 -5.24
CA PRO A 9 17.73 -5.64 -5.44
C PRO A 9 17.45 -4.75 -6.66
N ARG A 10 16.72 -5.27 -7.65
CA ARG A 10 16.25 -4.58 -8.84
C ARG A 10 14.87 -5.09 -9.23
N LEU A 11 14.06 -4.22 -9.83
CA LEU A 11 12.76 -4.58 -10.39
C LEU A 11 12.94 -5.41 -11.68
N GLY A 12 12.19 -6.49 -11.81
CA GLY A 12 12.25 -7.41 -12.95
C GLY A 12 11.20 -7.13 -14.04
N ALA A 13 11.07 -8.07 -14.98
CA ALA A 13 10.15 -7.99 -16.13
C ALA A 13 8.67 -8.19 -15.77
N HIS A 14 8.39 -8.90 -14.68
CA HIS A 14 7.04 -9.16 -14.20
C HIS A 14 6.87 -8.57 -12.80
N LEU A 15 5.97 -7.61 -12.67
CA LEU A 15 5.76 -6.87 -11.44
C LEU A 15 4.35 -7.07 -10.89
N LEU A 16 4.30 -7.30 -9.58
CA LEU A 16 3.09 -7.15 -8.77
C LEU A 16 3.24 -5.86 -7.96
N LEU A 17 2.46 -4.84 -8.31
CA LEU A 17 2.33 -3.62 -7.52
C LEU A 17 1.23 -3.82 -6.50
N VAL A 18 1.56 -3.69 -5.23
CA VAL A 18 0.63 -3.83 -4.11
C VAL A 18 0.45 -2.51 -3.38
N ASP A 19 -0.76 -2.28 -2.90
CA ASP A 19 -1.10 -1.24 -1.94
C ASP A 19 -2.08 -1.83 -0.93
N ASP A 20 -2.36 -1.14 0.16
CA ASP A 20 -3.32 -1.62 1.16
C ASP A 20 -4.77 -1.37 0.74
N LEU A 21 -5.07 -0.17 0.24
CA LEU A 21 -6.41 0.37 0.03
C LEU A 21 -6.49 1.15 -1.28
N ALA A 22 -7.41 0.76 -2.15
CA ALA A 22 -7.86 1.60 -3.25
C ALA A 22 -9.03 2.48 -2.78
N ASP A 23 -8.70 3.67 -2.26
CA ASP A 23 -9.67 4.71 -1.89
C ASP A 23 -10.22 5.38 -3.16
N GLN A 24 -9.70 6.53 -3.61
CA GLN A 24 -9.94 7.03 -4.97
C GLN A 24 -9.12 6.29 -6.04
N GLY A 25 -8.02 5.65 -5.62
CA GLY A 25 -7.11 4.92 -6.50
C GLY A 25 -6.06 5.77 -7.23
N THR A 26 -5.93 7.06 -6.86
CA THR A 26 -4.97 8.00 -7.46
C THR A 26 -3.52 7.59 -7.26
N THR A 27 -3.13 7.19 -6.04
CA THR A 27 -1.77 6.72 -5.71
C THR A 27 -1.38 5.49 -6.53
N LEU A 28 -2.23 4.46 -6.51
CA LEU A 28 -2.01 3.23 -7.26
C LEU A 28 -1.91 3.49 -8.78
N GLY A 29 -2.74 4.38 -9.31
CA GLY A 29 -2.69 4.80 -10.71
C GLY A 29 -1.42 5.55 -11.10
N ALA A 30 -0.96 6.46 -10.23
CA ALA A 30 0.29 7.19 -10.43
C ALA A 30 1.50 6.26 -10.41
N ALA A 31 1.57 5.33 -9.44
CA ALA A 31 2.63 4.33 -9.35
C ALA A 31 2.62 3.39 -10.56
N THR A 32 1.43 2.94 -11.00
CA THR A 32 1.26 2.12 -12.22
C THR A 32 1.82 2.84 -13.45
N THR A 33 1.46 4.12 -13.61
CA THR A 33 1.93 4.95 -14.73
C THR A 33 3.45 5.13 -14.68
N TRP A 34 4.00 5.40 -13.49
CA TRP A 34 5.44 5.55 -13.30
C TRP A 34 6.21 4.27 -13.64
N LEU A 35 5.72 3.09 -13.20
CA LEU A 35 6.33 1.79 -13.51
C LEU A 35 6.30 1.51 -15.02
N ARG A 36 5.16 1.73 -15.68
CA ARG A 36 5.03 1.55 -17.13
C ARG A 36 5.96 2.45 -17.93
N ARG A 37 6.20 3.68 -17.49
CA ARG A 37 7.08 4.63 -18.20
C ARG A 37 8.57 4.39 -17.91
N SER A 38 8.91 4.16 -16.65
CA SER A 38 10.30 4.18 -16.16
C SER A 38 10.95 2.81 -16.19
N ILE A 39 10.20 1.77 -15.79
CA ILE A 39 10.71 0.39 -15.68
C ILE A 39 10.36 -0.41 -16.93
N LYS A 40 9.21 -0.12 -17.57
CA LYS A 40 8.69 -0.81 -18.76
C LYS A 40 8.65 -2.33 -18.57
N PRO A 41 8.00 -2.84 -17.51
CA PRO A 41 7.89 -4.28 -17.32
C PRO A 41 7.00 -4.89 -18.41
N ASP A 42 7.31 -6.13 -18.79
CA ASP A 42 6.51 -6.94 -19.72
C ASP A 42 5.10 -7.14 -19.17
N SER A 43 4.98 -7.38 -17.85
CA SER A 43 3.69 -7.44 -17.17
C SER A 43 3.68 -6.64 -15.87
N LEU A 44 2.54 -6.00 -15.60
CA LEU A 44 2.29 -5.26 -14.37
C LEU A 44 0.87 -5.57 -13.91
N THR A 45 0.77 -6.27 -12.79
CA THR A 45 -0.47 -6.58 -12.09
C THR A 45 -0.58 -5.70 -10.85
N THR A 46 -1.79 -5.25 -10.52
CA THR A 46 -2.05 -4.42 -9.33
C THR A 46 -2.94 -5.17 -8.35
N ALA A 47 -2.64 -5.09 -7.06
CA ALA A 47 -3.42 -5.73 -6.01
C ALA A 47 -3.60 -4.83 -4.79
N VAL A 48 -4.75 -4.92 -4.13
CA VAL A 48 -5.02 -4.27 -2.86
C VAL A 48 -5.67 -5.22 -1.85
N LEU A 49 -5.64 -4.90 -0.56
CA LEU A 49 -6.46 -5.62 0.42
C LEU A 49 -7.92 -5.16 0.31
N TRP A 50 -8.14 -3.84 0.31
CA TRP A 50 -9.48 -3.24 0.31
C TRP A 50 -9.73 -2.37 -0.91
N LEU A 51 -10.88 -2.54 -1.56
CA LEU A 51 -11.36 -1.70 -2.65
C LEU A 51 -12.61 -0.93 -2.21
N LYS A 52 -12.57 0.40 -2.14
CA LYS A 52 -13.77 1.17 -1.79
C LYS A 52 -14.73 1.26 -2.98
N GLY A 53 -16.03 1.29 -2.66
CA GLY A 53 -17.09 1.38 -3.67
C GLY A 53 -16.98 2.62 -4.56
N HIS A 54 -16.47 3.74 -4.03
CA HIS A 54 -16.25 4.97 -4.78
C HIS A 54 -14.90 5.05 -5.52
N SER A 55 -14.12 3.97 -5.57
CA SER A 55 -12.81 4.01 -6.23
C SER A 55 -12.96 4.20 -7.73
N ALA A 56 -12.21 5.15 -8.29
CA ALA A 56 -12.19 5.41 -9.73
C ALA A 56 -11.30 4.43 -10.49
N LEU A 57 -10.36 3.79 -9.79
CA LEU A 57 -9.45 2.79 -10.35
C LEU A 57 -9.74 1.43 -9.71
N ARG A 58 -9.97 0.42 -10.54
CA ARG A 58 -10.09 -0.97 -10.08
C ARG A 58 -8.77 -1.72 -10.31
N PRO A 59 -8.15 -2.24 -9.24
CA PRO A 59 -6.96 -3.09 -9.38
C PRO A 59 -7.33 -4.43 -10.01
N HIS A 60 -6.32 -5.19 -10.42
CA HIS A 60 -6.54 -6.53 -10.99
C HIS A 60 -7.00 -7.54 -9.93
N ILE A 61 -6.58 -7.35 -8.68
CA ILE A 61 -6.86 -8.23 -7.55
C ILE A 61 -7.24 -7.38 -6.34
N TRP A 62 -8.25 -7.81 -5.59
CA TRP A 62 -8.57 -7.27 -4.26
C TRP A 62 -9.04 -8.39 -3.34
N ALA A 63 -8.76 -8.28 -2.03
CA ALA A 63 -9.24 -9.27 -1.07
C ALA A 63 -10.70 -9.01 -0.66
N MET A 64 -11.07 -7.74 -0.49
CA MET A 64 -12.42 -7.35 -0.08
C MET A 64 -12.86 -6.04 -0.75
N GLU A 65 -14.08 -6.02 -1.27
CA GLU A 65 -14.73 -4.78 -1.70
C GLU A 65 -15.56 -4.20 -0.55
N LEU A 66 -15.54 -2.88 -0.40
CA LEU A 66 -16.21 -2.13 0.65
C LEU A 66 -17.18 -1.10 0.01
N PRO A 67 -18.41 -1.51 -0.35
CA PRO A 67 -19.34 -0.66 -1.10
C PRO A 67 -19.69 0.64 -0.37
N ALA A 68 -19.88 0.56 0.95
CA ALA A 68 -20.20 1.71 1.79
C ALA A 68 -19.01 2.66 2.04
N SER A 69 -17.81 2.29 1.56
CA SER A 69 -16.60 3.12 1.66
C SER A 69 -16.29 3.63 3.08
N PRO A 70 -16.27 2.73 4.10
CA PRO A 70 -16.03 3.13 5.48
C PRO A 70 -14.62 3.70 5.64
N TRP A 71 -14.41 4.42 6.74
CA TRP A 71 -13.07 4.68 7.23
C TRP A 71 -12.49 3.38 7.80
N ILE A 72 -11.25 3.06 7.44
CA ILE A 72 -10.54 1.88 7.95
C ILE A 72 -9.46 2.42 8.87
N LEU A 73 -9.51 2.04 10.15
CA LEU A 73 -8.38 2.26 11.05
C LEU A 73 -7.42 1.08 10.88
N GLN A 74 -6.25 1.32 10.28
CA GLN A 74 -5.31 0.26 10.00
C GLN A 74 -4.45 -0.06 11.23
N PRO A 75 -4.10 -1.33 11.48
CA PRO A 75 -3.35 -1.71 12.69
C PRO A 75 -2.02 -0.97 12.85
N PHE A 76 -1.39 -0.55 11.76
CA PHE A 76 -0.10 0.14 11.77
C PHE A 76 -0.20 1.67 11.87
N GLU A 77 -1.39 2.27 11.73
CA GLU A 77 -1.55 3.74 11.88
C GLU A 77 -1.16 4.21 13.28
N CYS A 78 -1.26 3.34 14.28
CA CYS A 78 -0.80 3.66 15.63
C CYS A 78 0.71 3.99 15.69
N TYR A 79 1.51 3.50 14.74
CA TYR A 79 2.93 3.78 14.66
C TYR A 79 3.25 5.12 13.98
N GLU A 80 2.33 5.74 13.24
CA GLU A 80 2.58 7.03 12.56
C GLU A 80 2.81 8.17 13.54
N GLN A 81 2.12 8.13 14.68
CA GLN A 81 2.26 9.11 15.76
C GLN A 81 3.29 8.69 16.81
N LEU A 82 3.82 7.47 16.71
CA LEU A 82 4.73 6.91 17.69
C LEU A 82 6.17 7.35 17.41
N THR A 83 6.70 8.18 18.30
CA THR A 83 8.14 8.51 18.28
C THR A 83 8.97 7.37 18.85
N PRO A 84 10.25 7.23 18.47
CA PRO A 84 11.16 6.26 19.11
C PRO A 84 11.19 6.37 20.65
N ALA A 85 11.17 7.60 21.18
CA ALA A 85 11.09 7.83 22.63
C ALA A 85 9.74 7.40 23.23
N GLY A 86 8.64 7.56 22.49
CA GLY A 86 7.32 7.06 22.87
C GLY A 86 7.28 5.54 22.95
N LEU A 87 7.85 4.87 21.94
CA LEU A 87 7.94 3.40 21.91
C LEU A 87 8.75 2.85 23.09
N LEU A 88 9.88 3.49 23.44
CA LEU A 88 10.68 3.11 24.60
C LEU A 88 9.89 3.20 25.93
N ARG A 89 9.06 4.24 26.10
CA ARG A 89 8.20 4.36 27.29
C ARG A 89 7.13 3.28 27.36
N GLN A 90 6.53 2.94 26.22
CA GLN A 90 5.44 1.95 26.13
C GLN A 90 5.93 0.53 26.43
N THR A 91 7.14 0.19 25.95
CA THR A 91 7.77 -1.11 26.18
C THR A 91 8.31 -1.25 27.60
N ALA A 92 8.89 -0.20 28.18
CA ALA A 92 9.36 -0.20 29.57
C ALA A 92 8.20 -0.36 30.59
N GLY A 93 7.01 0.16 30.29
CA GLY A 93 5.83 0.02 31.15
C GLY A 93 5.09 -1.31 31.03
N SER A 94 5.40 -2.14 30.03
CA SER A 94 4.73 -3.43 29.77
C SER A 94 5.50 -4.63 30.35
N SER A 95 6.52 -4.37 31.18
CA SER A 95 7.38 -5.39 31.80
C SER A 95 7.05 -5.67 33.28
N ALA A 96 5.78 -5.48 33.67
CA ALA A 96 5.26 -5.76 35.01
C ALA A 96 4.16 -6.83 34.96
#